data_AF-A0A7W4GSN8-F1
#
_entry.id   AF-A0A7W4GSN8-F1
#
_cell.length_a   1.000
_cell.length_b   1.000
_cell.length_c   1.000
_cell.angle_alpha   90.00
_cell.angle_beta   90.00
_cell.angle_gamma   90.00
#
_symmetry.space_group_name_H-M   'P 1'
#
loop_
_entity.id
_entity.type
_entity.pdbx_description
1 polymer ?
#
loop_
_entity_poly.entity_id
_entity_poly.type
_entity_poly.pdbx_seq_one_letter_code
_entity_poly.pdbx_strand_id
1 'polypeptide(L)'
;MHDLADAIADDERSDIPVGDKMAMLLVAGVIGLVANWVATGTLPGGALPGMLFLLVGSAIGLMLAQVIRIGLPAVAWVSLIAVLATIPGVPGSAWVTEAVGKLNFLALATPALAYGGLALTAQEFHIARTSGWKIVIVALCVMFGTYIGSVIIAHLTLGLTG
;
A
#
# COMPACT_ATOMS: atom_id res chain seq x y z
N MET A 1 -11.73 -13.34 -28.65
CA MET A 1 -10.73 -12.49 -27.97
C MET A 1 -11.36 -11.34 -27.20
N HIS A 2 -12.52 -10.81 -27.62
CA HIS A 2 -13.29 -9.81 -26.84
C HIS A 2 -13.91 -10.44 -25.56
N ASP A 3 -14.58 -11.59 -25.68
CA ASP A 3 -15.16 -12.37 -24.55
C ASP A 3 -14.19 -12.75 -23.42
N LEU A 4 -12.91 -13.01 -23.74
CA LEU A 4 -11.93 -13.41 -22.73
C LEU A 4 -11.44 -12.20 -21.92
N ALA A 5 -11.36 -11.02 -22.55
CA ALA A 5 -11.01 -9.78 -21.85
C ALA A 5 -12.16 -9.33 -20.93
N ASP A 6 -13.40 -9.49 -21.39
CA ASP A 6 -14.59 -9.17 -20.59
C ASP A 6 -14.77 -10.17 -19.42
N ALA A 7 -14.48 -11.46 -19.61
CA ALA A 7 -14.52 -12.45 -18.54
C ALA A 7 -13.44 -12.24 -17.45
N ILE A 8 -12.25 -11.76 -17.82
CA ILE A 8 -11.19 -11.40 -16.86
C ILE A 8 -11.56 -10.07 -16.15
N ALA A 9 -12.18 -9.14 -16.86
CA ALA A 9 -12.65 -7.88 -16.27
C ALA A 9 -13.82 -8.06 -15.29
N ASP A 10 -14.68 -9.07 -15.50
CA ASP A 10 -15.79 -9.39 -14.59
C ASP A 10 -15.34 -10.15 -13.32
N ASP A 11 -14.28 -10.98 -13.38
CA ASP A 11 -13.74 -11.68 -12.20
C ASP A 11 -13.04 -10.70 -11.22
N GLU A 12 -12.32 -9.71 -11.76
CA GLU A 12 -11.65 -8.66 -10.98
C GLU A 12 -12.64 -7.63 -10.39
N ARG A 13 -13.88 -7.62 -10.90
CA ARG A 13 -15.00 -6.81 -10.41
C ARG A 13 -16.03 -7.63 -9.66
N SER A 14 -15.69 -8.84 -9.21
CA SER A 14 -16.47 -9.48 -8.15
C SER A 14 -16.56 -8.45 -7.01
N ASP A 15 -17.77 -7.95 -6.77
CA ASP A 15 -18.05 -7.00 -5.69
C ASP A 15 -17.85 -7.75 -4.38
N ILE A 16 -16.58 -7.95 -3.98
CA ILE A 16 -16.19 -8.63 -2.76
C ILE A 16 -16.98 -7.93 -1.66
N PRO A 17 -17.85 -8.67 -0.93
CA PRO A 17 -18.73 -8.05 0.03
C PRO A 17 -17.90 -7.29 1.05
N VAL A 18 -18.41 -6.16 1.52
CA VAL A 18 -17.67 -5.26 2.42
C VAL A 18 -17.16 -6.01 3.66
N GLY A 19 -17.89 -7.04 4.10
CA GLY A 19 -17.46 -7.94 5.18
C GLY A 19 -16.14 -8.65 4.90
N ASP A 20 -15.94 -9.17 3.69
CA ASP A 20 -14.72 -9.88 3.30
C ASP A 20 -13.53 -8.91 3.19
N LYS A 21 -13.75 -7.71 2.63
CA LYS A 21 -12.73 -6.65 2.59
C LYS A 21 -12.27 -6.25 4.00
N MET A 22 -13.22 -6.12 4.93
CA MET A 22 -12.91 -5.80 6.33
C MET A 22 -12.21 -6.97 7.04
N ALA A 23 -12.61 -8.22 6.76
CA ALA A 23 -11.94 -9.40 7.30
C ALA A 23 -10.50 -9.50 6.80
N MET A 24 -10.26 -9.32 5.50
CA MET A 24 -8.90 -9.28 4.92
C MET A 24 -8.06 -8.17 5.53
N LEU A 25 -8.64 -6.98 5.73
CA LEU A 25 -7.96 -5.86 6.37
C LEU A 25 -7.57 -6.19 7.82
N LEU A 26 -8.45 -6.82 8.60
CA LEU A 26 -8.13 -7.27 9.95
C LEU A 26 -7.03 -8.32 9.98
N VAL A 27 -7.07 -9.28 9.07
CA VAL A 27 -6.01 -10.31 8.93
C VAL A 27 -4.67 -9.65 8.59
N ALA A 28 -4.65 -8.73 7.63
CA ALA A 28 -3.46 -7.93 7.31
C ALA A 28 -3.00 -7.11 8.52
N GLY A 29 -3.94 -6.62 9.33
CA GLY A 29 -3.73 -5.99 10.63
C GLY A 29 -2.90 -6.82 11.60
N VAL A 30 -3.34 -8.05 11.83
CA VAL A 30 -2.69 -8.99 12.75
C VAL A 30 -1.31 -9.40 12.23
N ILE A 31 -1.23 -9.75 10.94
CA ILE A 31 0.03 -10.13 10.30
C ILE A 31 1.03 -8.96 10.35
N GLY A 32 0.56 -7.73 10.12
CA GLY A 32 1.36 -6.51 10.21
C GLY A 32 1.93 -6.26 11.62
N LEU A 33 1.13 -6.47 12.68
CA LEU A 33 1.61 -6.37 14.06
C LEU A 33 2.70 -7.40 14.38
N VAL A 34 2.50 -8.65 13.95
CA VAL A 34 3.51 -9.70 14.11
C VAL A 34 4.78 -9.36 13.34
N ALA A 35 4.66 -8.90 12.09
CA ALA A 35 5.79 -8.49 11.28
C ALA A 35 6.55 -7.31 11.89
N ASN A 36 5.84 -6.32 12.44
CA ASN A 36 6.45 -5.18 13.14
C ASN A 36 7.21 -5.63 14.39
N TRP A 37 6.65 -6.55 15.17
CA TRP A 37 7.31 -7.09 16.36
C TRP A 37 8.58 -7.87 16.00
N VAL A 38 8.53 -8.71 14.97
CA VAL A 38 9.70 -9.48 14.48
C VAL A 38 10.79 -8.54 13.96
N ALA A 39 10.43 -7.45 13.26
CA ALA A 39 11.40 -6.55 12.64
C ALA A 39 12.04 -5.56 13.62
N THR A 40 11.30 -5.08 14.63
CA THR A 40 11.75 -3.98 15.51
C THR A 40 11.90 -4.35 16.97
N GLY A 41 11.40 -5.51 17.39
CA GLY A 41 11.34 -5.92 18.80
C GLY A 41 10.36 -5.11 19.65
N THR A 42 9.60 -4.17 19.06
CA THR A 42 8.61 -3.37 19.79
C THR A 42 7.43 -4.24 20.25
N LEU A 43 7.08 -4.13 21.53
CA LEU A 43 5.96 -4.89 22.10
C LEU A 43 4.68 -4.61 21.30
N PRO A 44 3.92 -5.65 20.89
CA PRO A 44 2.70 -5.48 20.10
C PRO A 44 1.71 -4.51 20.75
N GLY A 45 1.63 -4.49 22.09
CA GLY A 45 0.78 -3.58 22.84
C GLY A 45 1.13 -2.09 22.69
N GLY A 46 2.40 -1.76 22.43
CA GLY A 46 2.84 -0.38 22.20
C GLY A 46 2.61 0.11 20.77
N ALA A 47 2.61 -0.81 19.80
CA ALA A 47 2.36 -0.53 18.37
C ALA A 47 0.86 -0.63 18.00
N LEU A 48 0.05 -1.24 18.87
CA LEU A 48 -1.37 -1.46 18.70
C LEU A 48 -2.18 -0.19 18.40
N PRO A 49 -1.96 0.95 19.09
CA PRO A 49 -2.71 2.18 18.81
C PRO A 49 -2.46 2.71 17.39
N GLY A 50 -1.21 2.64 16.92
CA GLY A 50 -0.86 3.01 15.55
C GLY A 50 -1.49 2.08 14.53
N MET A 51 -1.49 0.76 14.80
CA MET A 51 -2.08 -0.21 13.88
C MET A 51 -3.59 -0.05 13.79
N LEU A 52 -4.26 0.17 14.93
CA LEU A 52 -5.69 0.41 14.97
C LEU A 52 -6.07 1.66 14.17
N PHE A 53 -5.27 2.72 14.28
CA PHE A 53 -5.44 3.91 13.47
C PHE A 53 -5.35 3.62 11.97
N LEU A 54 -4.32 2.86 11.53
CA LEU A 54 -4.18 2.46 10.12
C LEU A 54 -5.34 1.57 9.64
N LEU A 55 -5.82 0.64 10.47
CA LEU A 55 -6.95 -0.22 10.17
C LEU A 55 -8.25 0.58 10.00
N VAL A 56 -8.54 1.50 10.93
CA VAL A 56 -9.73 2.35 10.86
C VAL A 56 -9.64 3.30 9.67
N GLY A 57 -8.49 3.94 9.45
CA GLY A 57 -8.26 4.82 8.30
C GLY A 57 -8.43 4.09 6.97
N SER A 58 -7.92 2.86 6.87
CA SER A 58 -8.06 2.01 5.69
C SER A 58 -9.51 1.57 5.46
N ALA A 59 -10.23 1.21 6.53
CA ALA A 59 -11.64 0.85 6.44
C ALA A 59 -12.49 2.03 5.93
N ILE A 60 -12.27 3.23 6.47
CA ILE A 60 -12.96 4.45 6.03
C ILE A 60 -12.62 4.76 4.57
N GLY A 61 -11.33 4.64 4.17
CA GLY A 61 -10.92 4.87 2.79
C GLY A 61 -11.53 3.88 1.80
N LEU A 62 -11.64 2.60 2.19
CA LEU A 62 -12.31 1.57 1.38
C LEU A 62 -13.81 1.79 1.27
N MET A 63 -14.47 2.29 2.31
CA MET A 63 -15.89 2.67 2.26
C MET A 63 -16.07 3.91 1.37
N LEU A 64 -15.23 4.92 1.52
CA LEU A 64 -15.30 6.15 0.75
C LEU A 64 -15.05 5.91 -0.74
N ALA A 65 -14.12 5.03 -1.08
CA ALA A 65 -13.87 4.61 -2.47
C ALA A 65 -15.08 3.92 -3.13
N GLN A 66 -15.96 3.29 -2.35
CA GLN A 66 -17.18 2.67 -2.86
C GLN A 66 -18.32 3.69 -3.02
N VAL A 67 -18.44 4.64 -2.10
CA VAL A 67 -19.45 5.71 -2.15
C VAL A 67 -19.14 6.72 -3.24
N ILE A 68 -17.87 7.11 -3.36
CA ILE A 68 -17.40 8.11 -4.31
C ILE A 68 -16.80 7.40 -5.52
N ARG A 69 -17.62 7.19 -6.55
CA ARG A 69 -17.26 6.56 -7.83
C ARG A 69 -16.46 7.48 -8.76
N ILE A 70 -15.54 8.25 -8.19
CA ILE A 70 -14.48 8.92 -8.96
C ILE A 70 -13.48 7.81 -9.32
N GLY A 71 -12.96 7.76 -10.55
CA GLY A 71 -12.05 6.70 -11.04
C GLY A 71 -10.68 6.61 -10.33
N LEU A 72 -10.59 7.07 -9.08
CA LEU A 72 -9.44 6.94 -8.22
C LEU A 72 -9.39 5.54 -7.60
N PRO A 73 -8.22 4.90 -7.57
CA PRO A 73 -8.06 3.61 -6.90
C PRO A 73 -8.29 3.76 -5.40
N ALA A 74 -8.78 2.72 -4.73
CA ALA A 74 -9.07 2.75 -3.29
C ALA A 74 -7.84 3.14 -2.44
N VAL A 75 -6.64 2.76 -2.88
CA VAL A 75 -5.37 3.12 -2.23
C VAL A 75 -5.18 4.65 -2.16
N ALA A 76 -5.65 5.41 -3.16
CA ALA A 76 -5.58 6.87 -3.16
C ALA A 76 -6.51 7.50 -2.10
N TRP A 77 -7.67 6.90 -1.85
CA TRP A 77 -8.58 7.36 -0.79
C TRP A 77 -8.02 7.07 0.60
N VAL A 78 -7.42 5.89 0.79
CA VAL A 78 -6.77 5.52 2.04
C VAL A 78 -5.58 6.44 2.33
N SER A 79 -4.74 6.72 1.33
CA SER A 79 -3.59 7.62 1.50
C SER A 79 -4.02 9.06 1.79
N LEU A 80 -5.08 9.56 1.14
CA LEU A 80 -5.63 10.89 1.41
C LEU A 80 -6.09 11.01 2.87
N ILE A 81 -6.81 10.03 3.40
CA ILE A 81 -7.27 10.03 4.81
C ILE A 81 -6.07 9.99 5.77
N ALA A 82 -5.08 9.14 5.49
CA ALA A 82 -3.87 9.04 6.30
C ALA A 82 -3.10 10.38 6.34
N VAL A 83 -2.97 11.05 5.19
CA VAL A 83 -2.34 12.38 5.11
C VAL A 83 -3.16 13.40 5.89
N LEU A 84 -4.48 13.47 5.68
CA LEU A 84 -5.34 14.42 6.39
C LEU A 84 -5.23 14.27 7.91
N ALA A 85 -5.13 13.04 8.42
CA ALA A 85 -5.01 12.80 9.85
C ALA A 85 -3.63 13.10 10.44
N THR A 86 -2.58 13.16 9.60
CA THR A 86 -1.19 13.41 10.03
C THR A 86 -0.75 14.86 9.81
N ILE A 87 -1.56 15.68 9.15
CA ILE A 87 -1.26 17.10 8.93
C ILE A 87 -1.16 17.86 10.27
N PRO A 88 -0.11 18.69 10.45
CA PRO A 88 -0.01 19.58 11.60
C PRO A 88 -1.15 20.60 11.56
N GLY A 89 -2.01 20.62 12.57
CA GLY A 89 -3.20 21.48 12.64
C GLY A 89 -4.53 20.74 12.82
N VAL A 90 -4.55 19.42 12.61
CA VAL A 90 -5.72 18.57 12.90
C VAL A 90 -5.71 18.13 14.37
N PRO A 91 -6.84 18.22 15.10
CA PRO A 91 -6.91 17.77 16.49
C PRO A 91 -6.56 16.28 16.59
N GLY A 92 -5.55 15.96 17.41
CA GLY A 92 -5.06 14.59 17.60
C GLY A 92 -3.94 14.17 16.65
N SER A 93 -3.48 15.02 15.72
CA SER A 93 -2.41 14.65 14.79
C SER A 93 -1.13 14.24 15.51
N ALA A 94 -0.67 14.99 16.51
CA ALA A 94 0.55 14.66 17.27
C ALA A 94 0.52 13.24 17.89
N TRP A 95 -0.63 12.84 18.44
CA TRP A 95 -0.82 11.50 18.99
C TRP A 95 -0.82 10.43 17.89
N VAL A 96 -1.49 10.69 16.76
CA VAL A 96 -1.51 9.78 15.61
C VAL A 96 -0.10 9.59 15.05
N THR A 97 0.67 10.67 14.85
CA THR A 97 2.02 10.59 14.30
C THR A 97 2.97 9.85 15.25
N GLU A 98 2.85 10.04 16.57
CA GLU A 98 3.63 9.29 17.56
C GLU A 98 3.25 7.80 17.57
N ALA A 99 1.96 7.49 17.53
CA ALA A 99 1.45 6.13 17.54
C ALA A 99 1.85 5.35 16.28
N VAL A 100 1.72 5.97 15.11
CA VAL A 100 2.13 5.39 13.82
C VAL A 100 3.66 5.36 13.70
N GLY A 101 4.39 6.28 14.32
CA GLY A 101 5.86 6.27 14.35
C GLY A 101 6.48 5.06 15.04
N LYS A 102 5.71 4.34 15.87
CA LYS A 102 6.12 3.05 16.47
C LYS A 102 6.03 1.86 15.50
N LEU A 103 5.43 2.06 14.33
CA LEU A 103 5.32 1.07 13.27
C LEU A 103 6.43 1.27 12.24
N ASN A 104 7.06 0.18 11.85
CA ASN A 104 8.00 0.16 10.75
C ASN A 104 7.28 -0.18 9.44
N PHE A 105 7.23 0.78 8.51
CA PHE A 105 6.54 0.62 7.23
C PHE A 105 7.12 -0.54 6.37
N LEU A 106 8.44 -0.75 6.39
CA LEU A 106 9.06 -1.86 5.67
C LEU A 106 8.67 -3.22 6.27
N ALA A 107 8.54 -3.29 7.60
CA ALA A 107 8.06 -4.47 8.28
C ALA A 107 6.62 -4.80 7.86
N LEU A 108 5.75 -3.78 7.75
CA LEU A 108 4.37 -3.93 7.27
C LEU A 108 4.28 -4.31 5.79
N ALA A 109 5.23 -3.85 4.95
CA ALA A 109 5.27 -4.20 3.54
C ALA A 109 5.72 -5.65 3.27
N THR A 110 6.53 -6.22 4.17
CA THR A 110 7.14 -7.55 4.00
C THR A 110 6.10 -8.66 3.79
N PRO A 111 5.04 -8.81 4.61
CA PRO A 111 4.04 -9.86 4.39
C PRO A 111 3.25 -9.68 3.10
N ALA A 112 2.97 -8.43 2.70
CA ALA A 112 2.27 -8.15 1.45
C ALA A 112 3.13 -8.56 0.24
N LEU A 113 4.42 -8.24 0.25
CA LEU A 113 5.35 -8.65 -0.81
C LEU A 113 5.59 -10.17 -0.80
N ALA A 114 5.68 -10.80 0.36
CA ALA A 114 5.79 -12.25 0.48
C ALA A 114 4.56 -12.95 -0.08
N TYR A 115 3.36 -12.50 0.28
CA TYR A 115 2.11 -13.02 -0.30
C TYR A 115 2.05 -12.78 -1.81
N GLY A 116 2.41 -11.59 -2.29
CA GLY A 116 2.46 -11.29 -3.72
C GLY A 116 3.44 -12.19 -4.48
N GLY A 117 4.59 -12.53 -3.88
CA GLY A 117 5.54 -13.49 -4.46
C GLY A 117 5.05 -14.94 -4.42
N LEU A 118 4.36 -15.35 -3.35
CA LEU A 118 3.79 -16.69 -3.21
C LEU A 118 2.52 -16.90 -4.07
N ALA A 119 1.80 -15.83 -4.38
CA ALA A 119 0.57 -15.84 -5.18
C ALA A 119 0.83 -15.85 -6.70
N LEU A 120 2.09 -15.91 -7.14
CA LEU A 120 2.43 -16.04 -8.57
C LEU A 120 1.94 -17.39 -9.12
N THR A 121 1.20 -17.37 -10.22
CA THR A 121 0.72 -18.59 -10.88
C THR A 121 1.74 -19.12 -11.89
N ALA A 122 1.46 -20.30 -12.45
CA ALA A 122 2.31 -20.91 -13.48
C ALA A 122 2.45 -20.04 -14.74
N GLN A 123 1.45 -19.19 -15.04
CA GLN A 123 1.48 -18.30 -16.19
C GLN A 123 2.47 -17.14 -15.98
N GLU A 124 2.48 -16.49 -14.82
CA GLU A 124 3.45 -15.44 -14.51
C GLU A 124 4.87 -16.00 -14.49
N PHE A 125 5.06 -17.22 -13.98
CA PHE A 125 6.37 -17.89 -14.03
C PHE A 125 6.82 -18.19 -15.47
N HIS A 126 5.89 -18.60 -16.34
CA HIS A 126 6.18 -18.81 -17.76
C HIS A 126 6.59 -17.50 -18.45
N ILE A 127 5.88 -16.40 -18.20
CA ILE A 127 6.21 -15.07 -18.73
C ILE A 127 7.57 -14.60 -18.20
N ALA A 128 7.82 -14.77 -16.90
CA ALA A 128 9.11 -14.44 -16.29
C ALA A 128 10.25 -15.23 -16.92
N ARG A 129 10.04 -16.49 -17.33
CA ARG A 129 11.08 -17.30 -17.97
C ARG A 129 11.34 -16.90 -19.43
N THR A 130 10.30 -16.60 -20.20
CA THR A 130 10.44 -16.25 -21.63
C THR A 130 10.84 -14.80 -21.85
N SER A 131 10.40 -13.90 -20.97
CA SER A 131 10.56 -12.45 -21.09
C SER A 131 11.30 -11.79 -19.92
N GLY A 132 11.84 -12.56 -18.98
CA GLY A 132 12.47 -12.04 -17.75
C GLY A 132 13.54 -10.99 -17.98
N TRP A 133 14.41 -11.17 -18.98
CA TRP A 133 15.46 -10.19 -19.28
C TRP A 133 14.89 -8.81 -19.66
N LYS A 134 13.75 -8.78 -20.38
CA LYS A 134 13.06 -7.52 -20.72
C LYS A 134 12.45 -6.87 -19.49
N ILE A 135 11.86 -7.67 -18.59
CA ILE A 135 11.27 -7.19 -17.34
C ILE A 135 12.35 -6.56 -16.45
N VAL A 136 13.52 -7.18 -16.32
CA VAL A 136 14.64 -6.64 -15.54
C VAL A 136 15.09 -5.28 -16.08
N ILE A 137 15.25 -5.15 -17.39
CA ILE A 137 15.63 -3.86 -18.01
C ILE A 137 14.56 -2.79 -17.72
N VAL A 138 13.28 -3.10 -17.90
CA VAL A 138 12.18 -2.17 -17.62
C VAL A 138 12.18 -1.75 -16.14
N ALA A 139 12.34 -2.70 -15.22
CA ALA A 139 12.41 -2.42 -13.80
C ALA A 139 13.59 -1.50 -13.43
N LEU A 140 14.77 -1.74 -14.01
CA LEU A 140 15.92 -0.85 -13.84
C LEU A 140 15.63 0.55 -14.40
N CYS A 141 15.11 0.66 -15.62
CA CYS A 141 14.74 1.95 -16.22
C CYS A 141 13.72 2.72 -15.38
N VAL A 142 12.70 2.05 -14.83
CA VAL A 142 11.68 2.68 -13.95
C VAL A 142 12.30 3.14 -12.63
N MET A 143 13.15 2.32 -12.02
CA MET A 143 13.82 2.67 -10.76
C MET A 143 14.79 3.85 -10.94
N PHE A 144 15.61 3.82 -11.99
CA PHE A 144 16.49 4.94 -12.35
C PHE A 144 15.68 6.20 -12.70
N GLY A 145 14.62 6.07 -13.49
CA GLY A 145 13.78 7.20 -13.88
C GLY A 145 13.12 7.89 -12.68
N THR A 146 12.56 7.12 -11.75
CA THR A 146 11.93 7.65 -10.54
C THR A 146 12.95 8.33 -9.62
N TYR A 147 14.12 7.72 -9.46
CA TYR A 147 15.20 8.28 -8.64
C TYR A 147 15.76 9.58 -9.25
N ILE A 148 16.15 9.56 -10.52
CA ILE A 148 16.71 10.72 -11.22
C ILE A 148 15.68 11.86 -11.29
N GLY A 149 14.41 11.54 -11.60
CA GLY A 149 13.33 12.54 -11.59
C GLY A 149 13.19 13.23 -10.24
N SER A 150 13.23 12.46 -9.14
CA SER A 150 13.20 13.00 -7.77
C SER A 150 14.41 13.89 -7.48
N VAL A 151 15.62 13.48 -7.89
CA VAL A 151 16.85 14.26 -7.70
C VAL A 151 16.81 15.57 -8.49
N ILE A 152 16.31 15.57 -9.72
CA ILE A 152 16.20 16.79 -10.54
C ILE A 152 15.24 17.78 -9.88
N ILE A 153 14.06 17.33 -9.43
CA ILE A 153 13.09 18.20 -8.75
C ILE A 153 13.68 18.76 -7.45
N ALA A 154 14.36 17.92 -6.66
CA ALA A 154 15.04 18.36 -5.45
C ALA A 154 16.11 19.41 -5.77
N HIS A 155 16.96 19.18 -6.78
CA HIS A 155 18.01 20.10 -7.18
C HIS A 155 17.46 21.45 -7.67
N LEU A 156 16.39 21.44 -8.48
CA LEU A 156 15.70 22.65 -8.91
C LEU A 156 15.10 23.42 -7.73
N THR A 157 14.45 22.72 -6.79
CA THR A 157 13.82 23.35 -5.61
C THR A 157 14.87 23.95 -4.67
N LEU A 158 15.97 23.23 -4.42
CA LEU A 158 17.11 23.70 -3.63
C LEU A 158 17.81 24.89 -4.29
N GLY A 159 17.99 24.89 -5.62
CA GLY A 159 18.59 26.01 -6.34
C GLY A 159 17.69 27.25 -6.45
N LEU A 160 16.37 27.11 -6.26
CA LEU A 160 15.42 28.22 -6.22
C LEU A 160 15.21 28.79 -4.82
N THR A 161 15.38 27.97 -3.77
CA THR A 161 15.13 28.34 -2.37
C THR A 161 16.42 28.65 -1.59
N GLY A 162 17.58 28.24 -2.12
CA GLY A 162 18.92 28.51 -1.60
C GLY A 162 19.61 29.66 -2.31
#